data_AF-A0A3M7BJY4-F1
#
_entry.id   AF-A0A3M7BJY4-F1
#
_cell.length_a   1.000
_cell.length_b   1.000
_cell.length_c   1.000
_cell.angle_alpha   90.00
_cell.angle_beta   90.00
_cell.angle_gamma   90.00
#
_symmetry.space_group_name_H-M   'P 1'
#
loop_
_entity.id
_entity.type
_entity.pdbx_description
1 polymer ?
#
loop_
_entity_poly.entity_id
_entity_poly.type
_entity_poly.pdbx_seq_one_letter_code
_entity_poly.pdbx_strand_id
1 'polypeptide(L)'
;QTLQITAKGTLSEDVDKGSEVHLTVKYGLITIIRQTADLCDTITKVDLACPLKRDEQTELTKSVELPKEIPPGKYSVIADVYNADKKKVTCLTATVEFHRKKDGEEGVSVGQVVLEEPKQGL
;
A
#
# COMPACT_ATOMS: atom_id res chain seq x y z
N GLN A 1 -3.58 12.22 -13.24
CA GLN A 1 -2.41 12.52 -12.39
C GLN A 1 -1.73 11.20 -12.06
N THR A 2 -0.39 11.14 -12.07
CA THR A 2 0.36 9.95 -11.66
C THR A 2 1.02 10.20 -10.32
N LEU A 3 0.80 9.31 -9.36
CA LEU A 3 1.40 9.35 -8.03
C LEU A 3 2.53 8.35 -7.95
N GLN A 4 3.74 8.82 -7.68
CA GLN A 4 4.89 7.94 -7.43
C GLN A 4 5.02 7.70 -5.92
N ILE A 5 4.93 6.43 -5.52
CA ILE A 5 5.02 5.96 -4.14
C ILE A 5 6.32 5.17 -4.02
N THR A 6 7.20 5.59 -3.11
CA THR A 6 8.41 4.83 -2.76
C THR A 6 8.27 4.33 -1.33
N ALA A 7 8.25 3.01 -1.16
CA ALA A 7 8.26 2.35 0.14
C ALA A 7 9.61 1.65 0.33
N LYS A 8 10.23 1.77 1.51
CA LYS A 8 11.48 1.09 1.84
C LYS A 8 11.27 0.31 3.12
N GLY A 9 11.44 -1.01 3.11
CA GLY A 9 11.16 -1.84 4.27
C GLY A 9 11.89 -3.18 4.25
N THR A 10 11.80 -3.87 5.37
CA THR A 10 12.36 -5.21 5.55
C THR A 10 11.23 -6.23 5.44
N LEU A 11 11.41 -7.25 4.61
CA LEU A 11 10.50 -8.40 4.56
C LEU A 11 10.98 -9.43 5.57
N SER A 12 10.19 -9.69 6.61
CA SER A 12 10.56 -10.65 7.68
C SER A 12 10.56 -12.11 7.20
N GLU A 13 9.77 -12.41 6.16
CA GLU A 13 9.62 -13.74 5.55
C GLU A 13 9.49 -13.61 4.01
N ASP A 14 9.75 -14.71 3.30
CA ASP A 14 9.53 -14.80 1.86
C ASP A 14 8.03 -14.69 1.55
N VAL A 15 7.69 -13.92 0.51
CA VAL A 15 6.33 -13.78 0.00
C VAL A 15 6.20 -14.58 -1.28
N ASP A 16 5.60 -15.75 -1.15
CA ASP A 16 5.34 -16.68 -2.23
C ASP A 16 3.91 -16.54 -2.82
N LYS A 17 3.65 -17.27 -3.89
CA LYS A 17 2.31 -17.39 -4.51
C LYS A 17 1.29 -17.85 -3.48
N GLY A 18 0.09 -17.26 -3.52
CA GLY A 18 -0.97 -17.50 -2.54
C GLY A 18 -0.92 -16.57 -1.32
N SER A 19 0.01 -15.61 -1.31
CA SER A 19 -0.04 -14.49 -0.36
C SER A 19 -1.18 -13.54 -0.72
N GLU A 20 -1.89 -13.03 0.27
CA GLU A 20 -3.05 -12.14 0.10
C GLU A 20 -2.73 -10.74 0.64
N VAL A 21 -3.23 -9.70 -0.02
CA VAL A 21 -3.26 -8.33 0.51
C VAL A 21 -4.67 -7.96 0.86
N HIS A 22 -4.87 -7.49 2.08
CA HIS A 22 -6.10 -6.82 2.49
C HIS A 22 -5.88 -5.31 2.42
N LEU A 23 -6.40 -4.69 1.37
CA LEU A 23 -6.38 -3.25 1.16
C LEU A 23 -7.59 -2.60 1.83
N THR A 24 -7.33 -1.68 2.74
CA THR A 24 -8.33 -0.82 3.37
C THR A 24 -7.98 0.64 3.13
N VAL A 25 -8.88 1.39 2.48
CA VAL A 25 -8.74 2.85 2.33
C VAL A 25 -9.83 3.52 3.14
N LYS A 26 -9.42 4.44 4.02
CA LYS A 26 -10.30 5.27 4.81
C LYS A 26 -10.26 6.71 4.32
N TYR A 27 -11.38 7.41 4.35
CA TYR A 27 -11.47 8.85 4.19
C TYR A 27 -11.89 9.44 5.54
N GLY A 28 -10.96 10.03 6.27
CA GLY A 28 -11.17 10.32 7.70
C GLY A 28 -11.50 9.06 8.51
N LEU A 29 -12.70 8.99 9.10
CA LEU A 29 -13.15 7.87 9.93
C LEU A 29 -13.90 6.77 9.16
N ILE A 30 -14.34 7.06 7.93
CA ILE A 30 -15.13 6.11 7.13
C ILE A 30 -14.23 5.23 6.28
N THR A 31 -14.59 3.96 6.12
CA THR A 31 -13.90 3.04 5.21
C THR A 31 -14.59 3.10 3.85
N ILE A 32 -13.86 3.52 2.81
CA ILE A 32 -14.40 3.69 1.45
C ILE A 32 -14.03 2.52 0.54
N ILE A 33 -12.91 1.85 0.81
CA ILE A 33 -12.47 0.69 0.05
C ILE A 33 -12.03 -0.37 1.05
N ARG A 34 -12.54 -1.59 0.88
CA ARG A 34 -12.06 -2.78 1.56
C ARG A 34 -12.03 -3.92 0.54
N GLN A 35 -10.84 -4.34 0.15
CA GLN A 35 -10.64 -5.37 -0.86
C GLN A 35 -9.58 -6.35 -0.41
N THR A 36 -9.78 -7.62 -0.74
CA THR A 36 -8.77 -8.66 -0.62
C THR A 36 -8.35 -9.03 -2.03
N ALA A 37 -7.06 -9.07 -2.29
CA ALA A 37 -6.52 -9.48 -3.57
C ALA A 37 -5.33 -10.41 -3.36
N ASP A 38 -5.11 -11.35 -4.26
CA ASP A 38 -3.87 -12.12 -4.28
C ASP A 38 -2.72 -11.15 -4.56
N LEU A 39 -1.75 -11.13 -3.66
CA LEU A 39 -0.62 -10.23 -3.69
C LEU A 39 0.18 -10.45 -4.98
N CYS A 40 0.45 -11.69 -5.38
CA CYS A 40 1.23 -11.98 -6.57
C CYS A 40 0.48 -11.65 -7.87
N ASP A 41 -0.83 -11.92 -7.94
CA ASP A 41 -1.64 -11.52 -9.10
C ASP A 41 -1.76 -9.99 -9.20
N THR A 42 -1.85 -9.30 -8.07
CA THR A 42 -1.93 -7.83 -8.03
C THR A 42 -0.57 -7.18 -8.30
N ILE A 43 0.51 -7.81 -7.85
CA ILE A 43 1.90 -7.39 -8.03
C ILE A 43 2.30 -7.34 -9.51
N THR A 44 1.78 -8.25 -10.35
CA THR A 44 2.10 -8.23 -11.78
C THR A 44 1.64 -6.95 -12.48
N LYS A 45 0.63 -6.25 -11.93
CA LYS A 45 0.19 -4.93 -12.42
C LYS A 45 1.07 -3.78 -11.93
N VAL A 46 1.99 -4.06 -11.02
CA VAL A 46 2.91 -3.10 -10.38
C VAL A 46 4.37 -3.58 -10.49
N ASP A 47 4.77 -4.19 -11.61
CA ASP A 47 6.09 -4.77 -11.95
C ASP A 47 6.98 -5.21 -10.77
N LEU A 48 6.47 -6.05 -9.87
CA LEU A 48 7.34 -6.88 -9.05
C LEU A 48 7.20 -8.32 -9.52
N ALA A 49 8.25 -9.11 -9.32
CA ALA A 49 8.22 -10.53 -9.61
C ALA A 49 8.11 -11.28 -8.29
N CYS A 50 7.05 -12.08 -8.13
CA CYS A 50 7.04 -13.11 -7.09
C CYS A 50 7.98 -14.25 -7.48
N PRO A 51 8.69 -14.87 -6.51
CA PRO A 51 8.60 -14.60 -5.07
C PRO A 51 9.42 -13.39 -4.61
N LEU A 52 8.87 -12.59 -3.70
CA LEU A 52 9.64 -11.53 -3.02
C LEU A 52 10.42 -12.21 -1.88
N LYS A 53 11.74 -12.24 -2.01
CA LYS A 53 12.59 -12.81 -0.96
C LYS A 53 12.66 -11.88 0.24
N ARG A 54 12.79 -12.48 1.41
CA ARG A 54 13.28 -11.82 2.62
C ARG A 54 14.58 -11.10 2.28
N ASP A 55 14.57 -9.79 2.48
CA ASP A 55 15.74 -8.93 2.32
C ASP A 55 15.72 -7.85 3.40
N GLU A 56 16.90 -7.47 3.87
CA GLU A 56 17.11 -6.50 4.93
C GLU A 56 16.64 -5.11 4.52
N GLN A 57 16.72 -4.76 3.23
CA GLN A 57 16.30 -3.46 2.67
C GLN A 57 15.67 -3.59 1.27
N THR A 58 14.37 -3.86 1.22
CA THR A 58 13.58 -3.84 -0.03
C THR A 58 13.05 -2.43 -0.29
N GLU A 59 13.42 -1.83 -1.44
CA GLU A 59 12.85 -0.57 -1.93
C GLU A 59 11.88 -0.80 -3.09
N LEU A 60 10.64 -0.37 -2.89
CA LEU A 60 9.52 -0.52 -3.81
C LEU A 60 9.07 0.86 -4.27
N THR A 61 9.46 1.25 -5.49
CA THR A 61 8.98 2.49 -6.11
C THR A 61 7.96 2.18 -7.19
N LYS A 62 6.74 2.73 -7.08
CA LYS A 62 5.67 2.52 -8.05
C LYS A 62 4.86 3.75 -8.36
N SER A 63 4.48 3.86 -9.63
CA SER A 63 3.64 4.91 -10.18
C SER A 63 2.20 4.41 -10.29
N VAL A 64 1.26 5.11 -9.67
CA VAL A 64 -0.16 4.80 -9.67
C VAL A 64 -0.90 5.89 -10.41
N GLU A 65 -1.73 5.51 -11.38
CA GLU A 65 -2.63 6.44 -12.05
C GLU A 65 -3.84 6.72 -11.15
N LEU A 66 -4.01 7.99 -10.79
CA LEU A 66 -5.13 8.42 -9.96
C LEU A 66 -6.30 8.87 -10.86
N PRO A 67 -7.55 8.45 -10.54
CA PRO A 67 -8.73 8.95 -11.23
C PRO A 67 -8.86 10.47 -11.08
N LYS A 68 -9.54 11.12 -12.04
CA LYS A 68 -9.66 12.59 -12.12
C LYS A 68 -10.59 13.22 -11.08
N GLU A 69 -11.34 12.43 -10.32
CA GLU A 69 -12.38 12.90 -9.40
C GLU A 69 -12.09 12.40 -7.98
N ILE A 70 -10.93 12.75 -7.41
CA ILE A 70 -10.61 12.40 -6.01
C ILE A 70 -11.02 13.58 -5.11
N PRO A 71 -11.97 13.39 -4.18
CA PRO A 71 -12.36 14.45 -3.25
C PRO A 71 -11.17 14.91 -2.40
N PRO A 72 -11.04 16.23 -2.13
CA PRO A 72 -10.01 16.74 -1.26
C PRO A 72 -10.16 16.20 0.17
N GLY A 73 -9.04 15.99 0.84
CA GLY A 73 -8.97 15.57 2.23
C GLY A 73 -7.99 14.43 2.44
N LYS A 74 -8.03 13.87 3.65
CA LYS A 74 -7.06 12.88 4.13
C LYS A 74 -7.59 11.47 3.98
N TYR A 75 -6.76 10.65 3.34
CA TYR A 75 -7.00 9.24 3.12
C TYR A 75 -5.96 8.44 3.87
N SER A 76 -6.38 7.42 4.60
CA SER A 76 -5.48 6.46 5.22
C SER A 76 -5.56 5.15 4.45
N VAL A 77 -4.46 4.76 3.85
CA VAL A 77 -4.28 3.50 3.12
C VAL A 77 -3.61 2.52 4.06
N ILE A 78 -4.22 1.36 4.26
CA ILE A 78 -3.71 0.26 5.08
C ILE A 78 -3.69 -0.96 4.18
N ALA A 79 -2.53 -1.60 4.05
CA ALA A 79 -2.37 -2.84 3.30
C ALA A 79 -1.74 -3.89 4.23
N ASP A 80 -2.56 -4.85 4.66
CA ASP A 80 -2.10 -5.99 5.43
C ASP A 80 -1.71 -7.11 4.47
N VAL A 81 -0.48 -7.60 4.60
CA VAL A 81 0.02 -8.71 3.79
C VAL A 81 -0.02 -9.99 4.60
N TYR A 82 -0.63 -11.02 4.04
CA TYR A 82 -0.71 -12.37 4.59
C TYR A 82 0.00 -13.34 3.66
N ASN A 83 0.69 -14.33 4.22
CA ASN A 83 1.25 -15.44 3.45
C ASN A 83 0.17 -16.50 3.15
N ALA A 84 0.54 -17.55 2.42
CA ALA A 84 -0.36 -18.66 2.08
C ALA A 84 -0.96 -19.39 3.30
N ASP A 85 -0.30 -19.32 4.47
CA ASP A 85 -0.80 -19.86 5.74
C ASP A 85 -1.74 -18.90 6.48
N LYS A 86 -2.12 -17.77 5.86
CA LYS A 86 -2.93 -16.69 6.45
C LYS A 86 -2.29 -16.05 7.68
N LYS A 87 -0.96 -16.11 7.80
CA LYS A 87 -0.20 -15.38 8.81
C LYS A 87 0.14 -14.01 8.29
N LYS A 88 -0.07 -12.99 9.12
CA LYS A 88 0.26 -11.60 8.77
C LYS A 88 1.78 -11.44 8.72
N VAL A 89 2.31 -11.10 7.55
CA VAL A 89 3.76 -10.93 7.29
C VAL A 89 4.18 -9.48 7.49
N THR A 90 3.35 -8.52 7.09
CA THR A 90 3.65 -7.09 7.26
C THR A 90 2.37 -6.24 7.16
N CYS A 91 2.44 -5.00 7.63
CA CYS A 91 1.41 -3.98 7.48
C CYS A 91 2.04 -2.71 6.92
N LEU A 92 1.47 -2.21 5.82
CA LEU A 92 1.86 -0.94 5.23
C LEU A 92 0.76 0.08 5.50
N THR A 93 1.09 1.15 6.21
CA THR A 93 0.16 2.26 6.45
C THR A 93 0.71 3.53 5.82
N ALA A 94 -0.09 4.21 5.01
CA ALA A 94 0.25 5.50 4.41
C ALA A 94 -0.92 6.48 4.58
N THR A 95 -0.60 7.75 4.82
CA THR A 95 -1.60 8.83 4.78
C THR A 95 -1.38 9.65 3.52
N VAL A 96 -2.41 9.79 2.70
CA VAL A 96 -2.40 10.61 1.48
C VAL A 96 -3.36 11.76 1.65
N GLU A 97 -2.91 12.99 1.43
CA GLU A 97 -3.75 14.18 1.49
C GLU A 97 -3.88 14.80 0.10
N PHE A 98 -5.12 14.89 -0.37
CA PHE A 98 -5.49 15.52 -1.64
C PHE A 98 -5.94 16.94 -1.38
N HIS A 99 -5.32 17.91 -2.06
CA HIS A 99 -5.64 19.31 -1.93
C HIS A 99 -6.00 19.92 -3.29
N ARG A 100 -7.03 20.77 -3.29
CA ARG A 100 -7.34 21.63 -4.44
C ARG A 100 -6.42 22.84 -4.38
N LYS A 101 -5.49 23.01 -5.34
CA LYS A 101 -4.81 24.32 -5.47
C LYS A 101 -5.75 25.33 -6.12
N LYS A 102 -5.54 26.61 -5.80
CA LYS A 102 -6.35 27.75 -6.29
C LYS A 102 -6.32 27.93 -7.82
N ASP A 103 -5.34 27.33 -8.50
CA ASP A 103 -5.11 27.52 -9.94
C ASP A 103 -5.61 26.35 -10.81
N GLY A 104 -6.42 25.44 -10.27
CA GLY A 104 -7.01 24.33 -11.02
C GLY A 104 -6.10 23.11 -11.20
N GLU A 105 -4.93 23.09 -10.53
CA GLU A 105 -4.04 21.93 -10.47
C GLU A 105 -4.36 21.10 -9.20
N GLU A 106 -4.73 19.82 -9.37
CA GLU A 106 -4.89 18.90 -8.24
C GLU A 106 -3.51 18.52 -7.69
N GLY A 107 -3.26 18.87 -6.43
CA GLY A 107 -2.03 18.49 -5.75
C GLY A 107 -2.26 17.29 -4.85
N VAL A 108 -1.31 16.35 -4.88
CA VAL A 108 -1.30 15.17 -4.03
C VAL A 108 -0.05 15.21 -3.16
N SER A 109 -0.24 15.17 -1.85
CA SER A 109 0.85 15.01 -0.89
C SER A 109 0.72 13.65 -0.21
N VAL A 110 1.73 12.80 -0.39
CA VAL A 110 1.84 11.52 0.32
C VAL A 110 2.64 11.78 1.59
N GLY A 111 2.06 11.47 2.73
CA GLY A 111 2.74 11.45 4.02
C GLY A 111 3.72 10.28 4.13
N GLN A 112 4.35 10.12 5.28
CA GLN A 112 5.27 9.03 5.52
C GLN A 112 4.56 7.67 5.38
N VAL A 113 5.16 6.76 4.60
CA VAL A 113 4.77 5.35 4.56
C VAL A 113 5.42 4.68 5.77
N VAL A 114 4.59 4.10 6.64
CA VAL A 114 5.04 3.37 7.82
C VAL A 114 4.91 1.89 7.54
N LEU A 115 6.03 1.18 7.67
CA LEU A 115 6.04 -0.27 7.74
C LEU A 115 5.93 -0.66 9.19
N GLU A 116 4.85 -1.36 9.53
CA GLU A 116 4.70 -1.99 10.83
C GLU A 116 5.04 -3.47 10.66
N GLU A 117 6.06 -3.92 11.38
CA GLU A 117 6.32 -5.34 11.55
C GLU A 117 5.10 -5.99 12.21
N PRO A 118 4.74 -7.22 11.82
CA PRO A 118 3.68 -7.94 12.50
C PRO A 118 4.10 -8.08 13.96
N LYS A 119 3.34 -7.51 14.89
CA LYS A 119 3.56 -7.76 16.32
C LYS A 119 3.42 -9.27 16.54
N GLN A 120 4.57 -9.95 16.65
CA GLN A 120 4.62 -11.37 16.94
C GLN A 120 4.13 -11.56 18.38
N GLY A 121 2.89 -12.05 18.52
CA GLY A 121 2.36 -12.66 19.74
C GLY A 121 1.59 -11.74 20.69
N LEU A 122 0.39 -12.19 21.07
CA LEU A 122 0.22 -12.97 22.29
C LEU A 122 -0.77 -14.13 22.03
#